data_AF-A0A538GFP3-F1
#
_entry.id   AF-A0A538GFP3-F1
#
_cell.length_a   1.000
_cell.length_b   1.000
_cell.length_c   1.000
_cell.angle_alpha   90.00
_cell.angle_beta   90.00
_cell.angle_gamma   90.00
#
_symmetry.space_group_name_H-M   'P 1'
#
loop_
_entity.id
_entity.type
_entity.pdbx_description
1 polymer ?
#
loop_
_entity_poly.entity_id
_entity_poly.type
_entity_poly.pdbx_seq_one_letter_code
_entity_poly.pdbx_strand_id
1 'polypeptide(L)'
;MFDLLCALGLALVGLRFGGTRLAVTLGFAWVAYPFTQYVSSSDTNDALPPLFLIWGFWLVTSSAARGAAVALSGWTKFAPLVVGPLWASYPDAFRRPREKAVFVGAFPAASLVAFSILLLDGHPLHAAHVFWTRTIGWQLGRDSPFSLWDWRQYHAGLPDLHLLQRVLEGLLAAGTIAAYFLPRRKSPLQLAALTAALLLGFELVLTHWFYLYLPWFFPFAAFAVLAPTLERAPARAFEPLERPRQELVGVD
;
A
#
# COMPACT_ATOMS: atom_id res chain seq x y z
N MET A 1 3.92 13.04 15.68
CA MET A 1 4.24 11.67 16.14
C MET A 1 4.16 10.64 15.01
N PHE A 2 3.02 10.48 14.32
CA PHE A 2 2.87 9.47 13.25
C PHE A 2 3.86 9.64 12.10
N ASP A 3 4.18 10.88 11.73
CA ASP A 3 5.17 11.20 10.70
C ASP A 3 6.55 10.58 10.97
N LEU A 4 7.04 10.70 12.21
CA LEU A 4 8.32 10.10 12.65
C LEU A 4 8.28 8.57 12.59
N LEU A 5 7.13 7.96 12.90
CA LEU A 5 6.96 6.51 12.83
C LEU A 5 6.89 6.01 11.38
N CYS A 6 6.34 6.81 10.45
CA CYS A 6 6.41 6.54 9.02
C CYS A 6 7.86 6.63 8.50
N ALA A 7 8.58 7.70 8.86
CA ALA A 7 9.99 7.88 8.49
C ALA A 7 10.87 6.73 9.01
N LEU A 8 10.69 6.33 10.27
CA LEU A 8 11.38 5.19 10.86
C LEU A 8 11.03 3.88 10.14
N GLY A 9 9.74 3.63 9.91
CA GLY A 9 9.28 2.44 9.20
C GLY A 9 9.88 2.36 7.78
N LEU A 10 9.94 3.48 7.06
CA LEU A 10 10.56 3.57 5.74
C LEU A 10 12.07 3.33 5.76
N ALA A 11 12.78 3.86 6.76
CA ALA A 11 14.19 3.56 6.95
C ALA A 11 14.42 2.06 7.20
N LEU A 12 13.57 1.42 8.02
CA LEU A 12 13.64 -0.02 8.27
C LEU A 12 13.28 -0.86 7.04
N VAL A 13 12.30 -0.43 6.24
CA VAL A 13 11.99 -1.03 4.92
C VAL A 13 13.20 -0.94 4.01
N GLY A 14 13.82 0.23 3.90
CA GLY A 14 15.00 0.44 3.08
C GLY A 14 16.18 -0.44 3.51
N LEU A 15 16.43 -0.53 4.82
CA LEU A 15 17.46 -1.39 5.38
C LEU A 15 17.20 -2.87 5.03
N ARG A 16 15.96 -3.32 5.18
CA ARG A 16 15.55 -4.70 4.92
C ARG A 16 15.70 -5.12 3.45
N PHE A 17 15.39 -4.23 2.50
CA PHE A 17 15.30 -4.61 1.07
C PHE A 17 16.39 -4.01 0.18
N GLY A 18 17.15 -3.02 0.64
CA GLY A 18 18.19 -2.35 -0.15
C GLY A 18 19.36 -1.76 0.67
N GLY A 19 19.50 -2.15 1.94
CA GLY A 19 20.60 -1.75 2.82
C GLY A 19 20.56 -0.28 3.26
N THR A 20 21.66 0.18 3.87
CA THR A 20 21.77 1.52 4.48
C THR A 20 21.50 2.66 3.50
N ARG A 21 21.95 2.52 2.25
CA ARG A 21 21.72 3.55 1.22
C ARG A 21 20.23 3.76 0.98
N LEU A 22 19.47 2.68 0.75
CA LEU A 22 18.02 2.79 0.56
C LEU A 22 17.30 3.25 1.84
N ALA A 23 17.76 2.83 3.02
CA ALA A 23 17.22 3.29 4.30
C ALA A 23 17.26 4.82 4.43
N VAL A 24 18.44 5.42 4.21
CA VAL A 24 18.62 6.88 4.26
C VAL A 24 17.81 7.55 3.16
N THR A 25 17.84 7.02 1.93
CA THR A 25 17.09 7.59 0.80
C THR A 25 15.58 7.63 1.06
N LEU A 26 14.98 6.55 1.58
CA LEU A 26 13.53 6.51 1.84
C LEU A 26 13.14 7.38 3.04
N GLY A 27 13.95 7.38 4.10
CA GLY A 27 13.73 8.29 5.24
C GLY A 27 13.81 9.76 4.81
N PHE A 28 14.81 10.12 4.00
CA PHE A 28 14.94 11.46 3.44
C PHE A 28 13.78 11.81 2.50
N ALA A 29 13.38 10.91 1.61
CA ALA A 29 12.26 11.12 0.70
C ALA A 29 10.96 11.42 1.46
N TRP A 30 10.70 10.73 2.57
CA TRP A 30 9.54 11.00 3.43
C TRP A 30 9.58 12.40 4.04
N VAL A 31 10.72 12.79 4.64
CA VAL A 31 10.85 14.10 5.31
C VAL A 31 10.87 15.26 4.30
N ALA A 32 11.43 15.04 3.11
CA ALA A 32 11.55 16.07 2.06
C ALA A 32 10.26 16.26 1.25
N TYR A 33 9.29 15.35 1.33
CA TYR A 33 8.05 15.45 0.56
C TYR A 33 7.10 16.47 1.23
N PRO A 34 6.73 17.59 0.57
CA PRO A 34 6.00 18.68 1.23
C PRO A 34 4.66 18.25 1.82
N PHE A 35 4.00 17.25 1.24
CA PHE A 35 2.70 16.78 1.72
C PHE A 35 2.77 15.97 3.03
N THR A 36 3.91 15.33 3.36
CA THR A 36 4.08 14.68 4.68
C THR A 36 4.19 15.73 5.78
N GLN A 37 4.96 16.80 5.54
CA GLN A 37 5.08 17.94 6.45
C GLN A 37 3.76 18.68 6.60
N TYR A 38 3.02 18.82 5.51
CA TYR A 38 1.70 19.44 5.56
C TYR A 38 0.73 18.60 6.40
N VAL A 39 0.67 17.28 6.20
CA VAL A 39 -0.11 16.35 7.06
C VAL A 39 0.31 16.47 8.52
N SER A 40 1.61 16.49 8.82
CA SER A 40 2.10 16.61 10.20
C SER A 40 1.73 17.93 10.87
N SER A 41 1.41 18.97 10.09
CA SER A 41 1.13 20.33 10.57
C SER A 41 -0.36 20.70 10.48
N SER A 42 -1.24 19.76 10.11
CA SER A 42 -2.66 20.03 9.81
C SER A 42 -3.65 19.37 10.77
N ASP A 43 -3.19 18.87 11.93
CA ASP A 43 -4.01 18.16 12.93
C ASP A 43 -4.94 17.09 12.32
N THR A 44 -4.39 16.33 11.36
CA THR A 44 -5.12 15.25 10.68
C THR A 44 -4.54 13.88 11.02
N ASN A 45 -5.36 12.85 10.83
CA ASN A 45 -4.98 11.45 10.94
C ASN A 45 -4.51 10.82 9.61
N ASP A 46 -4.28 11.62 8.56
CA ASP A 46 -3.90 11.10 7.23
C ASP A 46 -2.49 10.44 7.16
N ALA A 47 -1.69 10.54 8.23
CA ALA A 47 -0.46 9.76 8.38
C ALA A 47 -0.69 8.32 8.86
N LEU A 48 -1.85 8.00 9.45
CA LEU A 48 -2.14 6.65 9.96
C LEU A 48 -2.30 5.58 8.85
N PRO A 49 -2.99 5.84 7.72
CA PRO A 49 -3.06 4.86 6.63
C PRO A 49 -1.67 4.42 6.12
N PRO A 50 -0.77 5.33 5.67
CA PRO A 50 0.55 4.91 5.26
C PRO A 50 1.35 4.32 6.41
N LEU A 51 1.18 4.78 7.66
CA LEU A 51 1.85 4.18 8.82
C LEU A 51 1.57 2.67 8.91
N PHE A 52 0.30 2.27 8.98
CA PHE A 52 -0.06 0.85 9.09
C PHE A 52 0.48 0.04 7.91
N LEU A 53 0.34 0.55 6.68
CA LEU A 53 0.84 -0.15 5.51
C LEU A 53 2.38 -0.21 5.48
N ILE A 54 3.13 0.84 5.85
CA ILE A 54 4.60 0.82 5.91
C ILE A 54 5.07 -0.29 6.84
N TRP A 55 4.50 -0.37 8.04
CA TRP A 55 4.87 -1.40 9.02
C TRP A 55 4.42 -2.79 8.60
N GLY A 56 3.24 -2.91 7.96
CA GLY A 56 2.79 -4.14 7.34
C GLY A 56 3.70 -4.63 6.21
N PHE A 57 4.25 -3.71 5.42
CA PHE A 57 5.21 -4.00 4.35
C PHE A 57 6.60 -4.33 4.90
N TRP A 58 7.03 -3.63 5.95
CA TRP A 58 8.23 -4.01 6.68
C TRP A 58 8.11 -5.43 7.24
N LEU A 59 6.92 -5.86 7.68
CA LEU A 59 6.62 -7.21 8.18
C LEU A 59 5.99 -8.14 7.13
N VAL A 60 6.19 -7.89 5.83
CA VAL A 60 5.46 -8.57 4.73
C VAL A 60 5.51 -10.10 4.76
N THR A 61 6.52 -10.71 5.38
CA THR A 61 6.64 -12.16 5.55
C THR A 61 5.63 -12.76 6.54
N SER A 62 5.00 -11.94 7.40
CA SER A 62 3.93 -12.36 8.31
C SER A 62 2.57 -12.11 7.68
N SER A 63 1.83 -13.17 7.38
CA SER A 63 0.46 -13.05 6.86
C SER A 63 -0.49 -12.38 7.84
N ALA A 64 -0.27 -12.58 9.15
CA ALA A 64 -1.06 -11.92 10.18
C ALA A 64 -0.81 -10.42 10.20
N ALA A 65 0.46 -9.99 10.15
CA ALA A 65 0.81 -8.57 10.12
C ALA A 65 0.25 -7.87 8.88
N ARG A 66 0.29 -8.52 7.71
CA ARG A 66 -0.35 -8.01 6.48
C ARG A 66 -1.86 -7.83 6.65
N GLY A 67 -2.56 -8.85 7.17
CA GLY A 67 -4.01 -8.77 7.38
C GLY A 67 -4.39 -7.66 8.35
N ALA A 68 -3.68 -7.57 9.48
CA ALA A 68 -3.90 -6.53 10.49
C ALA A 68 -3.58 -5.12 9.96
N ALA A 69 -2.48 -4.95 9.23
CA ALA A 69 -2.09 -3.67 8.65
C ALA A 69 -3.13 -3.14 7.66
N VAL A 70 -3.62 -3.99 6.75
CA VAL A 70 -4.66 -3.60 5.79
C VAL A 70 -5.96 -3.25 6.52
N ALA A 71 -6.34 -4.01 7.55
CA ALA A 71 -7.54 -3.73 8.35
C ALA A 71 -7.43 -2.37 9.05
N LEU A 72 -6.37 -2.15 9.85
CA LEU A 72 -6.20 -0.91 10.61
C LEU A 72 -6.05 0.32 9.70
N SER A 73 -5.34 0.16 8.57
CA SER A 73 -5.26 1.20 7.55
C SER A 73 -6.64 1.52 6.94
N GLY A 74 -7.41 0.48 6.59
CA GLY A 74 -8.73 0.59 5.98
C GLY A 74 -9.82 1.13 6.91
N TRP A 75 -9.72 0.88 8.20
CA TRP A 75 -10.64 1.44 9.20
C TRP A 75 -10.30 2.86 9.62
N THR A 76 -9.06 3.30 9.37
CA THR A 76 -8.70 4.71 9.51
C THR A 76 -9.29 5.55 8.36
N LYS A 77 -9.16 5.06 7.13
CA LYS A 77 -9.72 5.62 5.89
C LYS A 77 -10.03 4.44 4.97
N PHE A 78 -11.14 4.42 4.24
CA PHE A 78 -11.53 3.23 3.47
C PHE A 78 -10.66 2.94 2.24
N ALA A 79 -9.95 3.94 1.71
CA ALA A 79 -9.13 3.80 0.50
C ALA A 79 -8.17 2.59 0.50
N PRO A 80 -7.38 2.33 1.56
CA PRO A 80 -6.46 1.20 1.64
C PRO A 80 -7.12 -0.18 1.54
N LEU A 81 -8.44 -0.30 1.69
CA LEU A 81 -9.11 -1.59 1.50
C LEU A 81 -8.93 -2.14 0.08
N VAL A 82 -8.69 -1.28 -0.92
CA VAL A 82 -8.39 -1.69 -2.30
C VAL A 82 -7.11 -2.54 -2.40
N VAL A 83 -6.17 -2.41 -1.46
CA VAL A 83 -4.93 -3.19 -1.50
C VAL A 83 -5.10 -4.58 -0.88
N GLY A 84 -6.24 -4.86 -0.24
CA GLY A 84 -6.50 -6.11 0.48
C GLY A 84 -6.28 -7.37 -0.36
N PRO A 85 -6.89 -7.51 -1.57
CA PRO A 85 -6.69 -8.68 -2.42
C PRO A 85 -5.21 -8.85 -2.84
N LEU A 86 -4.56 -7.76 -3.22
CA LEU A 86 -3.14 -7.74 -3.57
C LEU A 86 -2.29 -8.29 -2.40
N TRP A 87 -2.50 -7.78 -1.20
CA TRP A 87 -1.75 -8.14 0.00
C TRP A 87 -2.05 -9.56 0.49
N ALA A 88 -3.29 -10.03 0.35
CA ALA A 88 -3.69 -11.40 0.67
C ALA A 88 -3.01 -12.44 -0.26
N SER A 89 -2.80 -12.07 -1.52
CA SER A 89 -2.20 -12.95 -2.54
C SER A 89 -0.67 -13.04 -2.47
N TYR A 90 0.01 -12.16 -1.74
CA TYR A 90 1.46 -12.17 -1.67
C TYR A 90 2.00 -13.39 -0.88
N PRO A 91 3.14 -14.00 -1.27
CA PRO A 91 3.91 -13.75 -2.49
C PRO A 91 3.42 -14.53 -3.72
N ASP A 92 2.47 -15.47 -3.56
CA ASP A 92 1.96 -16.31 -4.66
C ASP A 92 0.43 -16.49 -4.58
N ALA A 93 -0.26 -16.12 -5.67
CA ALA A 93 -1.71 -16.05 -5.74
C ALA A 93 -2.43 -17.40 -5.58
N PHE A 94 -1.77 -18.53 -5.84
CA PHE A 94 -2.41 -19.86 -5.82
C PHE A 94 -1.80 -20.79 -4.77
N ARG A 95 -0.59 -20.50 -4.28
CA ARG A 95 0.05 -21.32 -3.25
C ARG A 95 -0.31 -20.85 -1.83
N ARG A 96 0.10 -21.65 -0.84
CA ARG A 96 0.06 -21.31 0.59
C ARG A 96 -1.33 -20.98 1.15
N PRO A 97 -2.33 -21.88 1.02
CA PRO A 97 -3.69 -21.64 1.52
C PRO A 97 -3.74 -21.34 3.03
N ARG A 98 -2.88 -21.97 3.84
CA ARG A 98 -2.77 -21.68 5.27
C ARG A 98 -2.37 -20.22 5.55
N GLU A 99 -1.43 -19.67 4.80
CA GLU A 99 -1.01 -18.27 4.95
C GLU A 99 -2.14 -17.30 4.61
N LYS A 100 -2.95 -17.63 3.60
CA LYS A 100 -4.14 -16.84 3.24
C LYS A 100 -5.21 -16.91 4.31
N ALA A 101 -5.45 -18.10 4.88
CA ALA A 101 -6.36 -18.25 6.01
C ALA A 101 -5.88 -17.43 7.22
N VAL A 102 -4.58 -17.38 7.50
CA VAL A 102 -4.02 -16.52 8.57
C VAL A 102 -4.23 -15.04 8.26
N PHE A 103 -4.02 -14.58 7.03
CA PHE A 103 -4.35 -13.21 6.62
C PHE A 103 -5.83 -12.90 6.84
N VAL A 104 -6.70 -13.78 6.34
CA VAL A 104 -8.16 -13.66 6.42
C VAL A 104 -8.66 -13.75 7.86
N GLY A 105 -7.95 -14.41 8.77
CA GLY A 105 -8.26 -14.41 10.20
C GLY A 105 -7.74 -13.17 10.93
N ALA A 106 -6.54 -12.69 10.57
CA ALA A 106 -5.93 -11.52 11.21
C ALA A 106 -6.64 -10.21 10.85
N PHE A 107 -7.15 -10.08 9.62
CA PHE A 107 -7.92 -8.91 9.19
C PHE A 107 -9.16 -8.65 10.08
N PRO A 108 -10.12 -9.60 10.24
CA PRO A 108 -11.27 -9.42 11.10
C PRO A 108 -10.88 -9.36 12.57
N ALA A 109 -9.85 -10.09 13.03
CA ALA A 109 -9.38 -9.97 14.41
C ALA A 109 -8.90 -8.54 14.73
N ALA A 110 -8.08 -7.94 13.87
CA ALA A 110 -7.65 -6.55 14.01
C ALA A 110 -8.83 -5.57 13.90
N SER A 111 -9.81 -5.87 13.03
CA SER A 111 -11.04 -5.10 12.91
C SER A 111 -11.84 -5.13 14.22
N LEU A 112 -12.05 -6.31 14.81
CA LEU A 112 -12.76 -6.48 16.08
C LEU A 112 -12.06 -5.75 17.22
N VAL A 113 -10.72 -5.78 17.26
CA VAL A 113 -9.94 -5.00 18.24
C VAL A 113 -10.13 -3.50 18.02
N ALA A 114 -10.09 -3.01 16.78
CA ALA A 114 -10.33 -1.59 16.50
C ALA A 114 -11.76 -1.16 16.87
N PHE A 115 -12.75 -2.02 16.61
CA PHE A 115 -14.15 -1.76 16.92
C PHE A 115 -14.57 -2.13 18.34
N SER A 116 -13.66 -2.61 19.19
CA SER A 116 -14.00 -2.93 20.59
C SER A 116 -14.49 -1.71 21.36
N ILE A 117 -14.15 -0.50 20.90
CA ILE A 117 -14.65 0.78 21.42
C ILE A 117 -16.19 0.86 21.42
N LEU A 118 -16.87 0.19 20.46
CA LEU A 118 -18.33 0.17 20.39
C LEU A 118 -18.97 -0.57 21.57
N LEU A 119 -18.20 -1.35 22.32
CA LEU A 119 -18.67 -2.09 23.48
C LEU A 119 -18.65 -1.26 24.78
N LEU A 120 -17.98 -0.10 24.80
CA LEU A 120 -17.74 0.66 26.03
C LEU A 120 -19.01 1.23 26.67
N ASP A 121 -20.00 1.59 25.84
CA ASP A 121 -21.25 2.23 26.30
C ASP A 121 -22.35 1.22 26.67
N GLY A 122 -22.06 -0.09 26.68
CA GLY A 122 -23.04 -1.14 27.02
C GLY A 122 -24.17 -1.36 26.00
N HIS A 123 -24.31 -0.47 25.00
CA HIS A 123 -25.33 -0.52 23.96
C HIS A 123 -24.73 -0.69 22.55
N PRO A 124 -24.15 -1.87 22.24
CA PRO A 124 -23.35 -2.05 21.03
C PRO A 124 -24.13 -1.88 19.73
N LEU A 125 -25.42 -2.25 19.69
CA LEU A 125 -26.27 -2.06 18.51
C LEU A 125 -26.54 -0.58 18.23
N HIS A 126 -26.76 0.21 19.28
CA HIS A 126 -26.93 1.65 19.16
C HIS A 126 -25.62 2.30 18.70
N ALA A 127 -24.50 1.96 19.33
CA ALA A 127 -23.18 2.45 18.95
C ALA A 127 -22.83 2.12 17.48
N ALA A 128 -23.16 0.91 17.01
CA ALA A 128 -22.98 0.51 15.62
C ALA A 128 -23.86 1.33 14.66
N HIS A 129 -25.11 1.61 15.03
CA HIS A 129 -26.00 2.47 14.23
C HIS A 129 -25.50 3.91 14.15
N VAL A 130 -25.02 4.46 15.28
CA VAL A 130 -24.41 5.80 15.33
C VAL A 130 -23.14 5.83 14.47
N PHE A 131 -22.27 4.82 14.58
CA PHE A 131 -21.09 4.70 13.74
C PHE A 131 -21.45 4.68 12.24
N TRP A 132 -22.43 3.87 11.86
CA TRP A 132 -22.89 3.78 10.47
C TRP A 132 -23.39 5.12 9.94
N THR A 133 -24.31 5.76 10.66
CA THR A 133 -24.95 7.01 10.24
C THR A 133 -23.97 8.19 10.23
N ARG A 134 -23.07 8.27 11.21
CA ARG A 134 -22.08 9.36 11.34
C ARG A 134 -20.82 9.16 10.51
N THR A 135 -20.56 7.94 10.03
CA THR A 135 -19.37 7.62 9.22
C THR A 135 -19.78 7.29 7.80
N ILE A 136 -20.27 6.08 7.55
CA ILE A 136 -20.51 5.59 6.18
C ILE A 136 -21.59 6.41 5.49
N GLY A 137 -22.74 6.61 6.15
CA GLY A 137 -23.86 7.35 5.58
C GLY A 137 -23.48 8.79 5.26
N TRP A 138 -22.76 9.46 6.17
CA TRP A 138 -22.28 10.81 5.93
C TRP A 138 -21.24 10.90 4.80
N GLN A 139 -20.28 9.97 4.73
CA GLN A 139 -19.23 9.99 3.70
C GLN A 139 -19.77 9.82 2.27
N LEU A 140 -20.85 9.05 2.07
CA LEU A 140 -21.45 8.82 0.76
C LEU A 140 -22.12 10.05 0.15
N GLY A 141 -22.52 11.02 0.98
CA GLY A 141 -23.21 12.24 0.55
C GLY A 141 -22.31 13.48 0.52
N ARG A 142 -20.98 13.32 0.54
CA ARG A 142 -20.06 14.47 0.63
C ARG A 142 -19.75 15.06 -0.74
N ASP A 143 -20.00 16.35 -0.83
CA ASP A 143 -19.50 17.18 -1.92
C ASP A 143 -18.00 17.47 -1.75
N SER A 144 -17.35 17.92 -2.83
CA SER A 144 -15.91 18.21 -2.83
C SER A 144 -15.51 19.43 -3.63
N PRO A 145 -14.99 20.48 -2.99
CA PRO A 145 -14.58 21.69 -3.70
C PRO A 145 -13.26 21.54 -4.48
N PHE A 146 -12.64 20.35 -4.49
CA PHE A 146 -11.34 20.13 -5.16
C PHE A 146 -11.39 19.00 -6.19
N SER A 147 -12.57 18.43 -6.44
CA SER A 147 -12.71 17.29 -7.33
C SER A 147 -13.38 17.66 -8.62
N LEU A 148 -12.78 17.20 -9.72
CA LEU A 148 -13.35 17.36 -11.06
C LEU A 148 -14.65 16.57 -11.25
N TRP A 149 -14.90 15.58 -10.39
CA TRP A 149 -16.10 14.77 -10.43
C TRP A 149 -17.34 15.53 -9.95
N ASP A 150 -17.16 16.53 -9.08
CA ASP A 150 -18.26 17.22 -8.42
C ASP A 150 -18.44 18.68 -8.90
N TRP A 151 -17.99 18.99 -10.11
CA TRP A 151 -18.10 20.34 -10.68
C TRP A 151 -19.53 20.88 -10.79
N ARG A 152 -20.53 20.00 -10.79
CA ARG A 152 -21.95 20.41 -10.80
C ARG A 152 -22.33 21.25 -9.59
N GLN A 153 -21.67 21.07 -8.44
CA GLN A 153 -21.95 21.85 -7.23
C GLN A 153 -21.79 23.37 -7.45
N TYR A 154 -20.97 23.78 -8.43
CA TYR A 154 -20.69 25.19 -8.70
C TYR A 154 -21.75 25.88 -9.56
N HIS A 155 -22.68 25.14 -10.16
CA HIS A 155 -23.74 25.69 -11.02
C HIS A 155 -23.22 26.62 -12.15
N ALA A 156 -21.99 26.37 -12.62
CA ALA A 156 -21.25 27.24 -13.55
C ALA A 156 -21.25 26.75 -15.01
N GLY A 157 -22.17 25.85 -15.39
CA GLY A 157 -22.24 25.28 -16.74
C GLY A 157 -21.09 24.32 -17.09
N LEU A 158 -20.39 23.79 -16.08
CA LEU A 158 -19.28 22.85 -16.25
C LEU A 158 -19.76 21.45 -16.69
N PRO A 159 -18.94 20.70 -17.45
CA PRO A 159 -19.32 19.38 -17.95
C PRO A 159 -19.50 18.37 -16.80
N ASP A 160 -20.40 17.41 -17.01
CA ASP A 160 -20.59 16.28 -16.12
C ASP A 160 -19.68 15.12 -16.52
N LEU A 161 -18.75 14.76 -15.64
CA LEU A 161 -17.78 13.69 -15.86
C LEU A 161 -18.11 12.40 -15.10
N HIS A 162 -19.28 12.29 -14.45
CA HIS A 162 -19.64 11.11 -13.65
C HIS A 162 -19.72 9.80 -14.46
N LEU A 163 -19.99 9.86 -15.77
CA LEU A 163 -19.90 8.65 -16.60
C LEU A 163 -18.45 8.16 -16.70
N LEU A 164 -17.50 9.07 -16.94
CA LEU A 164 -16.08 8.76 -16.96
C LEU A 164 -15.60 8.27 -15.59
N GLN A 165 -16.03 8.93 -14.50
CA GLN A 165 -15.73 8.50 -13.14
C GLN A 165 -16.14 7.05 -12.91
N ARG A 166 -17.40 6.71 -13.21
CA ARG A 166 -17.94 5.35 -13.04
C ARG A 166 -17.18 4.31 -13.86
N VAL A 167 -16.73 4.66 -15.07
CA VAL A 167 -15.87 3.79 -15.87
C VAL A 167 -14.53 3.56 -15.17
N LEU A 168 -13.89 4.61 -14.68
CA LEU A 168 -12.61 4.52 -13.96
C LEU A 168 -12.74 3.76 -12.63
N GLU A 169 -13.83 3.95 -11.89
CA GLU A 169 -14.17 3.16 -10.69
C GLU A 169 -14.30 1.67 -11.02
N GLY A 170 -14.99 1.35 -12.12
CA GLY A 170 -15.09 -0.02 -12.63
C GLY A 170 -13.73 -0.62 -12.99
N LEU A 171 -12.86 0.16 -13.64
CA LEU A 171 -11.50 -0.24 -13.96
C LEU A 171 -10.64 -0.44 -12.70
N LEU A 172 -10.79 0.42 -11.69
CA LEU A 172 -10.10 0.27 -10.40
C LEU A 172 -10.57 -0.98 -9.65
N ALA A 173 -11.88 -1.24 -9.63
CA ALA A 173 -12.44 -2.45 -9.02
C ALA A 173 -11.92 -3.71 -9.74
N ALA A 174 -11.93 -3.70 -11.07
CA ALA A 174 -11.35 -4.78 -11.87
C ALA A 174 -9.84 -4.94 -11.60
N GLY A 175 -9.10 -3.84 -11.53
CA GLY A 175 -7.67 -3.82 -11.21
C GLY A 175 -7.36 -4.36 -9.81
N THR A 176 -8.20 -4.02 -8.82
CA THR A 176 -8.12 -4.52 -7.44
C THR A 176 -8.29 -6.04 -7.40
N ILE A 177 -9.29 -6.57 -8.11
CA ILE A 177 -9.52 -8.02 -8.21
C ILE A 177 -8.37 -8.68 -8.97
N ALA A 178 -7.96 -8.09 -10.10
CA ALA A 178 -6.87 -8.60 -10.93
C ALA A 178 -5.55 -8.65 -10.16
N ALA A 179 -5.28 -7.68 -9.28
CA ALA A 179 -4.07 -7.61 -8.46
C ALA A 179 -3.95 -8.81 -7.49
N TYR A 180 -5.04 -9.50 -7.15
CA TYR A 180 -4.96 -10.78 -6.45
C TYR A 180 -4.24 -11.83 -7.33
N PHE A 181 -4.64 -11.95 -8.59
CA PHE A 181 -4.17 -13.01 -9.49
C PHE A 181 -2.88 -12.66 -10.25
N LEU A 182 -2.66 -11.37 -10.52
CA LEU A 182 -1.62 -10.85 -11.39
C LEU A 182 -0.75 -9.81 -10.67
N PRO A 183 0.58 -9.90 -10.77
CA PRO A 183 1.36 -11.06 -11.20
C PRO A 183 1.09 -12.27 -10.28
N ARG A 184 1.21 -13.48 -10.85
CA ARG A 184 0.99 -14.72 -10.09
C ARG A 184 1.94 -14.85 -8.90
N ARG A 185 3.20 -14.47 -9.11
CA ARG A 185 4.22 -14.35 -8.07
C ARG A 185 4.65 -12.90 -7.98
N LYS A 186 4.71 -12.38 -6.75
CA LYS A 186 4.93 -10.96 -6.47
C LYS A 186 6.22 -10.81 -5.68
N SER A 187 7.15 -10.02 -6.21
CA SER A 187 8.29 -9.54 -5.43
C SER A 187 7.86 -8.40 -4.49
N PRO A 188 8.65 -8.05 -3.45
CA PRO A 188 8.39 -6.86 -2.63
C PRO A 188 8.27 -5.58 -3.47
N LEU A 189 9.09 -5.45 -4.53
CA LEU A 189 9.03 -4.33 -5.46
C LEU A 189 7.69 -4.27 -6.20
N GLN A 190 7.21 -5.40 -6.73
CA GLN A 190 5.90 -5.49 -7.39
C GLN A 190 4.75 -5.22 -6.42
N LEU A 191 4.84 -5.71 -5.18
CA LEU A 191 3.86 -5.43 -4.15
C LEU A 191 3.78 -3.93 -3.85
N ALA A 192 4.92 -3.27 -3.66
CA ALA A 192 4.97 -1.82 -3.44
C ALA A 192 4.41 -1.05 -4.65
N ALA A 193 4.90 -1.34 -5.87
CA ALA A 193 4.43 -0.67 -7.07
C ALA A 193 2.91 -0.79 -7.28
N LEU A 194 2.35 -2.00 -7.10
CA LEU A 194 0.90 -2.22 -7.23
C LEU A 194 0.11 -1.60 -6.06
N THR A 195 0.68 -1.56 -4.84
CA THR A 195 0.07 -0.85 -3.71
C THR A 195 -0.03 0.63 -4.01
N ALA A 196 1.05 1.25 -4.50
CA ALA A 196 1.06 2.64 -4.92
C ALA A 196 0.03 2.91 -6.03
N ALA A 197 0.01 2.07 -7.07
CA ALA A 197 -0.90 2.22 -8.20
C ALA A 197 -2.38 2.10 -7.80
N LEU A 198 -2.73 1.17 -6.92
CA LEU A 198 -4.12 1.01 -6.46
C LEU A 198 -4.57 2.17 -5.56
N LEU A 199 -3.70 2.64 -4.66
CA LEU A 199 -4.01 3.80 -3.81
C LEU A 199 -4.16 5.08 -4.64
N LEU A 200 -3.22 5.33 -5.56
CA LEU A 200 -3.29 6.47 -6.49
C LEU A 200 -4.51 6.37 -7.41
N GLY A 201 -4.84 5.18 -7.90
CA GLY A 201 -6.05 4.93 -8.69
C GLY A 201 -7.33 5.20 -7.91
N PHE A 202 -7.37 4.86 -6.62
CA PHE A 202 -8.50 5.20 -5.74
C PHE A 202 -8.62 6.70 -5.52
N GLU A 203 -7.51 7.39 -5.27
CA GLU A 203 -7.50 8.85 -5.16
C GLU A 203 -7.99 9.54 -6.43
N LEU A 204 -7.63 9.01 -7.61
CA LEU A 204 -8.04 9.57 -8.90
C LEU A 204 -9.57 9.56 -9.08
N VAL A 205 -10.26 8.52 -8.61
CA VAL A 205 -11.72 8.36 -8.79
C VAL A 205 -12.54 8.90 -7.61
N LEU A 206 -11.88 9.45 -6.60
CA LEU A 206 -12.51 9.88 -5.37
C LEU A 206 -13.26 11.21 -5.55
N THR A 207 -14.57 11.24 -5.26
CA THR A 207 -15.33 12.49 -5.25
C THR A 207 -14.78 13.43 -4.18
N HIS A 208 -14.71 13.03 -2.91
CA HIS A 208 -14.16 13.89 -1.85
C HIS A 208 -12.62 13.83 -1.75
N TRP A 209 -11.91 14.36 -2.74
CA TRP A 209 -10.44 14.37 -2.76
C TRP A 209 -9.81 15.58 -2.06
N PHE A 210 -8.69 15.36 -1.39
CA PHE A 210 -7.89 16.40 -0.77
C PHE A 210 -6.40 16.03 -0.78
N TYR A 211 -5.52 17.02 -0.90
CA TYR A 211 -4.08 16.80 -1.04
C TYR A 211 -3.40 16.16 0.18
N LEU A 212 -4.09 16.11 1.33
CA LEU A 212 -3.65 15.34 2.51
C LEU A 212 -3.58 13.84 2.26
N TYR A 213 -4.14 13.35 1.15
CA TYR A 213 -4.15 11.92 0.81
C TYR A 213 -2.88 11.48 0.08
N LEU A 214 -2.14 12.42 -0.53
CA LEU A 214 -0.92 12.12 -1.28
C LEU A 214 0.12 11.29 -0.50
N PRO A 215 0.31 11.46 0.82
CA PRO A 215 1.18 10.59 1.61
C PRO A 215 0.76 9.13 1.69
N TRP A 216 -0.47 8.75 1.30
CA TRP A 216 -0.98 7.37 1.40
C TRP A 216 -0.23 6.42 0.45
N PHE A 217 -0.06 6.81 -0.83
CA PHE A 217 0.65 6.00 -1.81
C PHE A 217 2.16 6.27 -1.84
N PHE A 218 2.60 7.46 -1.40
CA PHE A 218 3.96 7.94 -1.55
C PHE A 218 5.06 6.97 -1.04
N PRO A 219 4.96 6.33 0.14
CA PRO A 219 5.95 5.36 0.63
C PRO A 219 6.25 4.26 -0.37
N PHE A 220 5.20 3.76 -1.01
CA PHE A 220 5.26 2.64 -1.94
C PHE A 220 5.75 3.07 -3.31
N ALA A 221 5.37 4.27 -3.76
CA ALA A 221 5.90 4.88 -4.97
C ALA A 221 7.41 5.17 -4.82
N ALA A 222 7.81 5.78 -3.70
CA ALA A 222 9.21 6.05 -3.38
C ALA A 222 10.02 4.75 -3.33
N PHE A 223 9.52 3.71 -2.67
CA PHE A 223 10.16 2.39 -2.69
C PHE A 223 10.26 1.83 -4.11
N ALA A 224 9.18 1.86 -4.89
CA ALA A 224 9.15 1.30 -6.24
C ALA A 224 10.12 1.99 -7.22
N VAL A 225 10.33 3.30 -7.06
CA VAL A 225 11.19 4.10 -7.94
C VAL A 225 12.64 4.12 -7.47
N LEU A 226 12.89 4.14 -6.16
CA LEU A 226 14.23 4.35 -5.58
C LEU A 226 14.92 3.05 -5.17
N ALA A 227 14.17 1.94 -5.01
CA ALA A 227 14.79 0.66 -4.73
C ALA A 227 15.64 0.21 -5.94
N PRO A 228 16.89 -0.20 -5.72
CA PRO A 228 17.72 -0.70 -6.80
C PRO A 228 17.08 -1.94 -7.41
N THR A 229 16.85 -1.91 -8.72
CA THR A 229 16.66 -3.15 -9.47
C THR A 229 17.99 -3.89 -9.38
N LEU A 230 17.97 -5.11 -8.83
CA LEU A 230 19.11 -6.00 -8.95
C LEU A 230 19.32 -6.22 -10.45
N GLU A 231 20.21 -5.44 -11.08
CA GLU A 231 20.89 -5.91 -12.28
C GLU A 231 21.39 -7.29 -11.89
N ARG A 232 20.90 -8.31 -12.60
CA ARG A 232 21.57 -9.61 -12.60
C ARG A 232 23.01 -9.28 -12.95
N ALA A 233 23.91 -9.34 -11.96
CA ALA A 233 25.32 -9.26 -12.23
C ALA A 233 25.57 -10.23 -13.40
N PRO A 234 26.14 -9.79 -14.54
CA PRO A 234 26.44 -10.69 -15.64
C PRO A 234 27.16 -11.86 -15.01
N ALA A 235 26.62 -13.06 -15.18
CA ALA A 235 27.20 -14.27 -14.63
C ALA A 235 28.68 -14.18 -14.97
N ARG A 236 29.54 -14.12 -13.94
CA ARG A 236 31.00 -14.07 -14.14
C ARG A 236 31.27 -15.13 -15.20
N ALA A 237 31.71 -14.70 -16.37
CA ALA A 237 32.07 -15.62 -17.44
C ALA A 237 33.01 -16.62 -16.77
N PHE A 238 32.62 -17.89 -16.79
CA PHE A 238 33.46 -18.94 -16.27
C PHE A 238 34.69 -18.93 -17.17
N GLU A 239 35.77 -18.26 -16.76
CA GLU A 239 37.05 -18.42 -17.41
C GLU A 239 37.42 -19.89 -17.24
N PRO A 240 37.50 -20.67 -18.35
CA PRO A 240 38.00 -22.02 -18.27
C PRO A 240 39.43 -21.90 -17.73
N LEU A 241 39.70 -22.51 -16.58
CA LEU A 241 41.07 -22.73 -16.14
C LEU A 241 41.76 -23.54 -17.24
N GLU A 242 42.58 -22.89 -18.05
CA GLU A 242 43.53 -23.56 -18.94
C GLU A 242 44.44 -24.41 -18.05
N ARG A 243 44.12 -25.69 -17.92
CA ARG A 243 45.05 -26.65 -17.34
C ARG A 243 46.21 -26.79 -18.32
N PRO A 244 47.46 -26.65 -17.86
CA PRO A 244 48.62 -26.92 -18.70
C PRO A 244 48.50 -28.32 -19.28
N ARG A 245 48.55 -28.42 -20.61
CA ARG A 245 48.53 -29.69 -21.32
C ARG A 245 49.78 -30.46 -20.89
N GLN A 246 49.61 -31.58 -20.16
CA GLN A 246 50.72 -32.49 -19.91
C GLN A 246 51.18 -33.04 -21.25
N GLU A 247 52.38 -32.64 -21.68
CA GLU A 247 53.06 -33.28 -22.80
C GLU A 247 53.36 -34.73 -22.41
N LEU A 248 52.75 -35.67 -23.12
CA LEU A 248 53.12 -37.07 -23.08
C LEU A 248 54.51 -37.19 -23.69
N VAL A 249 55.53 -37.23 -22.85
CA VAL A 249 56.88 -37.61 -23.24
C VAL A 249 56.80 -39.08 -23.68
N GLY A 250 57.03 -39.29 -24.99
CA GLY A 250 57.09 -40.62 -25.58
C GLY A 250 58.17 -41.46 -24.89
N VAL A 251 57.81 -42.69 -24.56
CA VAL A 251 58.75 -43.72 -24.16
C VAL A 251 59.32 -44.30 -25.45
N ASP A 252 60.57 -44.00 -25.75
CA ASP A 252 61.43 -44.79 -26.63
C ASP A 252 62.37 -45.66 -25.77
#